data_AF-A0A366IT14-F1
#
_entry.id   AF-A0A366IT14-F1
#
_cell.length_a   1.000
_cell.length_b   1.000
_cell.length_c   1.000
_cell.angle_alpha   90.00
_cell.angle_beta   90.00
_cell.angle_gamma   90.00
#
_symmetry.space_group_name_H-M   'P 1'
#
loop_
_entity.id
_entity.type
_entity.pdbx_description
1 polymer ?
#
loop_
_entity_poly.entity_id
_entity_poly.type
_entity_poly.pdbx_seq_one_letter_code
_entity_poly.pdbx_strand_id
1 'polypeptide(L)'
;MNLSLFRAQRAWVSLPIIALLLAMSSLSMHFQERLMASYKWHGQVNEVEADQQIWTDFRQALVMTPGFTLAKASECIGFCDLDERSQEKTWRKDNQLVRYRWESYESLPDEFDNAKISYRLCATQNQQQYLCWWWREDRLLASGWVSASD
;
A
#
# COMPACT_ATOMS: atom_id res chain seq x y z
N MET A 1 14.66 -17.65 73.80
CA MET A 1 14.48 -17.09 72.44
C MET A 1 14.88 -18.16 71.45
N ASN A 2 13.97 -18.62 70.59
CA ASN A 2 14.26 -19.10 69.22
C ASN A 2 12.94 -19.47 68.53
N LEU A 3 12.32 -18.47 67.91
CA LEU A 3 11.07 -18.53 67.13
C LEU A 3 11.34 -18.76 65.63
N SER A 4 12.50 -19.32 65.26
CA SER A 4 12.96 -19.36 63.86
C SER A 4 12.64 -20.67 63.12
N LEU A 5 12.38 -21.78 63.81
CA LEU A 5 12.20 -23.09 63.14
C LEU A 5 10.77 -23.34 62.62
N PHE A 6 9.74 -22.77 63.24
CA PHE A 6 8.34 -22.96 62.79
C PHE A 6 7.92 -22.07 61.61
N ARG A 7 8.72 -21.06 61.24
CA ARG A 7 8.44 -20.20 60.08
C ARG A 7 8.89 -20.84 58.75
N ALA A 8 9.92 -21.70 58.80
CA ALA A 8 10.47 -22.36 57.62
C ALA A 8 9.55 -23.46 57.07
N GLN A 9 8.82 -24.19 57.92
CA GLN A 9 7.95 -25.30 57.48
C GLN A 9 6.66 -24.86 56.76
N ARG A 10 6.10 -23.68 57.07
CA ARG A 10 4.90 -23.18 56.37
C ARG A 10 5.19 -22.61 54.98
N ALA A 11 6.41 -22.13 54.73
CA ALA A 11 6.82 -21.59 53.43
C ALA A 11 7.03 -22.67 52.36
N TRP A 12 7.32 -23.92 52.77
CA TRP A 12 7.56 -25.04 51.86
C TRP A 12 6.26 -25.63 51.26
N VAL A 13 5.14 -25.56 51.98
CA VAL A 13 3.84 -26.06 51.49
C VAL A 13 3.21 -25.09 50.48
N SER A 14 3.49 -23.80 50.58
CA SER A 14 3.01 -22.77 49.64
C SER A 14 3.82 -22.66 48.35
N LEU A 15 5.07 -23.12 48.35
CA LEU A 15 5.97 -23.09 47.18
C LEU A 15 5.41 -23.76 45.92
N PRO A 16 4.83 -24.97 45.96
CA PRO A 16 4.24 -25.60 44.77
C PRO A 16 3.02 -24.84 44.25
N ILE A 17 2.23 -24.23 45.14
CA ILE A 17 1.04 -23.45 44.76
C ILE A 17 1.46 -22.16 44.05
N ILE A 18 2.47 -21.46 44.58
CA ILE A 18 3.01 -20.24 43.96
C ILE A 18 3.66 -20.57 42.60
N ALA A 19 4.39 -21.68 42.50
CA ALA A 19 4.96 -22.13 41.22
C ALA A 19 3.87 -22.46 40.19
N LEU A 20 2.77 -23.08 40.61
CA LEU A 20 1.62 -23.37 39.76
C LEU A 20 0.93 -22.08 39.29
N LEU A 21 0.74 -21.11 40.18
CA LEU A 21 0.15 -19.81 39.85
C LEU A 21 1.04 -19.04 38.86
N LEU A 22 2.36 -19.05 39.04
CA LEU A 22 3.30 -18.43 38.10
C LEU A 22 3.29 -19.13 36.73
N ALA A 23 3.19 -20.45 36.71
CA ALA A 23 3.06 -21.23 35.48
C ALA A 23 1.75 -20.93 34.74
N MET A 24 0.62 -20.81 35.45
CA MET A 24 -0.66 -20.42 34.84
C MET A 24 -0.64 -18.97 34.33
N SER A 25 -0.01 -18.07 35.07
CA SER A 25 0.14 -16.66 34.68
C SER A 25 0.93 -16.53 33.38
N SER A 26 2.06 -17.25 33.27
CA SER A 26 2.89 -17.21 32.07
C SER A 26 2.18 -17.82 30.86
N LEU A 27 1.45 -18.93 31.05
CA LEU A 27 0.64 -19.55 30.00
C LEU A 27 -0.47 -18.61 29.49
N SER A 28 -1.13 -17.89 30.39
CA SER A 28 -2.19 -16.94 30.03
C SER A 28 -1.64 -15.75 29.25
N MET A 29 -0.51 -15.17 29.69
CA MET A 29 0.14 -14.06 28.97
C MET A 29 0.60 -14.51 27.58
N HIS A 30 1.21 -15.68 27.48
CA HIS A 30 1.70 -16.20 26.21
C HIS A 30 0.56 -16.51 25.22
N PHE A 31 -0.60 -16.94 25.72
CA PHE A 31 -1.82 -17.10 24.91
C PHE A 31 -2.38 -15.76 24.43
N GLN A 32 -2.43 -14.75 25.32
CA GLN A 32 -2.93 -13.42 24.97
C GLN A 32 -2.01 -12.71 23.96
N GLU A 33 -0.70 -12.84 24.10
CA GLU A 33 0.27 -12.31 23.14
C GLU A 33 0.12 -12.95 21.75
N ARG A 34 -0.08 -14.27 21.68
CA ARG A 34 -0.32 -14.97 20.41
C ARG A 34 -1.61 -14.52 19.73
N LEU A 35 -2.68 -14.32 20.50
CA LEU A 35 -3.95 -13.81 19.97
C LEU A 35 -3.81 -12.37 19.46
N MET A 36 -3.13 -11.49 20.21
CA MET A 36 -2.88 -10.12 19.74
C MET A 36 -1.99 -10.08 18.49
N ALA A 37 -1.01 -10.98 18.39
CA ALA A 37 -0.15 -11.09 17.22
C ALA A 37 -0.94 -11.56 15.99
N SER A 38 -1.86 -12.53 16.13
CA SER A 38 -2.69 -12.96 15.00
C SER A 38 -3.65 -11.87 14.53
N TYR A 39 -4.29 -11.13 15.45
CA TYR A 39 -5.15 -10.01 15.07
C TYR A 39 -4.38 -8.88 14.36
N LYS A 40 -3.17 -8.56 14.83
CA LYS A 40 -2.30 -7.58 14.14
C LYS A 40 -1.92 -8.04 12.73
N TRP A 41 -1.58 -9.33 12.57
CA TRP A 41 -1.24 -9.89 11.27
C TRP A 41 -2.43 -9.89 10.31
N HIS A 42 -3.62 -10.34 10.76
CA HIS A 42 -4.83 -10.31 9.94
C HIS A 42 -5.25 -8.88 9.56
N GLY A 43 -5.09 -7.90 10.46
CA GLY A 43 -5.31 -6.49 10.14
C GLY A 43 -4.40 -5.99 9.02
N GLN A 44 -3.10 -6.28 9.12
CA GLN A 44 -2.11 -5.91 8.10
C GLN A 44 -2.36 -6.63 6.76
N VAL A 45 -2.77 -7.90 6.78
CA VAL A 45 -3.08 -8.66 5.56
C VAL A 45 -4.32 -8.11 4.87
N ASN A 46 -5.40 -7.82 5.63
CA ASN A 46 -6.63 -7.27 5.06
C ASN A 46 -6.42 -5.86 4.47
N GLU A 47 -5.62 -5.02 5.11
CA GLU A 47 -5.27 -3.70 4.56
C GLU A 47 -4.51 -3.82 3.24
N VAL A 48 -3.51 -4.71 3.17
CA VAL A 48 -2.75 -4.96 1.94
C VAL A 48 -3.63 -5.57 0.83
N GLU A 49 -4.56 -6.46 1.18
CA GLU A 49 -5.45 -7.10 0.21
C GLU A 49 -6.47 -6.09 -0.36
N ALA A 50 -7.03 -5.21 0.49
CA ALA A 50 -7.93 -4.14 0.07
C ALA A 50 -7.22 -3.11 -0.82
N ASP A 51 -5.96 -2.77 -0.51
CA ASP A 51 -5.13 -1.90 -1.35
C ASP A 51 -4.79 -2.57 -2.69
N GLN A 52 -4.58 -3.89 -2.73
CA GLN A 52 -4.37 -4.60 -4.00
C GLN A 52 -5.63 -4.66 -4.86
N GLN A 53 -6.81 -4.77 -4.24
CA GLN A 53 -8.07 -4.89 -4.96
C GLN A 53 -8.43 -3.60 -5.72
N ILE A 54 -8.25 -2.43 -5.08
CA ILE A 54 -8.52 -1.14 -5.74
C ILE A 54 -7.63 -0.89 -6.94
N TRP A 55 -6.35 -1.27 -6.88
CA TRP A 55 -5.43 -1.16 -8.01
C TRP A 55 -5.77 -2.12 -9.14
N THR A 56 -6.23 -3.33 -8.79
CA THR A 56 -6.69 -4.32 -9.76
C THR A 56 -7.94 -3.82 -10.51
N ASP A 57 -8.91 -3.30 -9.78
CA ASP A 57 -10.13 -2.73 -10.33
C ASP A 57 -9.86 -1.49 -11.19
N PHE A 58 -9.00 -0.59 -10.71
CA PHE A 58 -8.58 0.58 -11.48
C PHE A 58 -7.91 0.17 -12.80
N ARG A 59 -7.01 -0.83 -12.75
CA ARG A 59 -6.34 -1.36 -13.94
C ARG A 59 -7.35 -1.94 -14.93
N GLN A 60 -8.33 -2.70 -14.46
CA GLN A 60 -9.34 -3.27 -15.33
C GLN A 60 -10.25 -2.22 -15.97
N ALA A 61 -10.55 -1.12 -15.26
CA ALA A 61 -11.39 -0.05 -15.75
C ALA A 61 -10.69 0.90 -16.74
N LEU A 62 -9.41 1.23 -16.52
CA LEU A 62 -8.72 2.33 -17.22
C LEU A 62 -7.47 1.93 -18.00
N VAL A 63 -6.80 0.84 -17.61
CA VAL A 63 -5.53 0.41 -18.24
C VAL A 63 -5.76 -0.67 -19.30
N MET A 64 -6.68 -1.61 -19.06
CA MET A 64 -6.98 -2.71 -19.99
C MET A 64 -7.78 -2.26 -21.21
N THR A 65 -8.59 -1.20 -21.05
CA THR A 65 -9.35 -0.56 -22.13
C THR A 65 -9.02 0.93 -22.16
N PRO A 66 -7.83 1.31 -22.64
CA PRO A 66 -7.38 2.69 -22.60
C PRO A 66 -8.14 3.55 -23.61
N GLY A 67 -8.95 4.49 -23.13
CA GLY A 67 -9.46 5.60 -23.94
C GLY A 67 -8.40 6.68 -24.17
N PHE A 68 -7.50 6.47 -25.14
CA PHE A 68 -6.43 7.44 -25.48
C PHE A 68 -6.92 8.86 -25.79
N THR A 69 -8.18 9.01 -26.22
CA THR A 69 -8.83 10.32 -26.43
C THR A 69 -9.08 11.10 -25.13
N LEU A 70 -8.99 10.47 -23.97
CA LEU A 70 -9.14 11.10 -22.66
C LEU A 70 -7.83 11.70 -22.12
N ALA A 71 -6.71 11.43 -22.80
CA ALA A 71 -5.40 11.96 -22.50
C ALA A 71 -5.33 13.45 -22.86
N LYS A 72 -4.86 14.28 -21.94
CA LYS A 72 -4.58 15.69 -22.22
C LYS A 72 -3.18 15.83 -22.79
N ALA A 73 -3.02 16.68 -23.80
CA ALA A 73 -1.68 17.02 -24.29
C ALA A 73 -0.85 17.64 -23.15
N SER A 74 0.35 17.12 -22.95
CA SER A 74 1.32 17.66 -22.00
C SER A 74 1.80 19.01 -22.50
N GLU A 75 1.84 20.00 -21.60
CA GLU A 75 2.35 21.35 -21.88
C GLU A 75 3.86 21.47 -21.65
N CYS A 76 4.48 20.41 -21.12
CA CYS A 76 5.90 20.34 -20.78
C CYS A 76 6.72 19.65 -21.89
N ILE A 77 8.05 19.81 -21.86
CA ILE A 77 8.96 19.01 -22.70
C ILE A 77 8.93 17.57 -22.17
N GLY A 78 8.13 16.71 -22.80
CA GLY A 78 7.84 15.37 -22.30
C GLY A 78 6.54 15.35 -21.50
N PHE A 79 6.53 14.66 -20.36
CA PHE A 79 5.39 14.64 -19.45
C PHE A 79 5.64 15.57 -18.26
N CYS A 80 4.62 16.31 -17.81
CA CYS A 80 4.74 17.24 -16.69
C CYS A 80 4.97 16.55 -15.32
N ASP A 81 5.47 17.28 -14.33
CA ASP A 81 5.67 16.77 -12.97
C ASP A 81 4.34 16.44 -12.27
N LEU A 82 4.34 15.42 -11.40
CA LEU A 82 3.14 14.90 -10.75
C LEU A 82 2.69 15.73 -9.54
N ASP A 83 3.51 16.68 -9.07
CA ASP A 83 3.14 17.64 -8.02
C ASP A 83 2.03 18.60 -8.45
N GLU A 84 1.88 18.85 -9.76
CA GLU A 84 0.83 19.71 -10.27
C GLU A 84 -0.54 19.02 -10.32
N ARG A 85 -1.44 19.49 -9.46
CA ARG A 85 -2.82 18.97 -9.32
C ARG A 85 -3.79 19.46 -10.39
N SER A 86 -3.39 20.38 -11.25
CA SER A 86 -4.25 21.12 -12.17
C SER A 86 -5.00 20.22 -13.18
N GLN A 87 -4.58 18.95 -13.33
CA GLN A 87 -5.15 18.01 -14.28
C GLN A 87 -5.58 16.66 -13.68
N GLU A 88 -5.62 16.53 -12.36
CA GLU A 88 -6.08 15.30 -11.71
C GLU A 88 -7.59 15.08 -11.89
N LYS A 89 -7.95 13.90 -12.38
CA LYS A 89 -9.31 13.35 -12.37
C LYS A 89 -9.46 12.41 -11.18
N THR A 90 -10.71 12.15 -10.80
CA THR A 90 -11.02 11.26 -9.68
C THR A 90 -11.80 10.06 -10.17
N TRP A 91 -11.35 8.87 -9.78
CA TRP A 91 -12.06 7.62 -9.94
C TRP A 91 -12.43 7.07 -8.56
N ARG A 92 -13.66 6.57 -8.40
CA ARG A 92 -14.17 6.11 -7.11
C ARG A 92 -14.85 4.76 -7.26
N LYS A 93 -14.53 3.83 -6.37
CA LYS A 93 -15.17 2.51 -6.26
C LYS A 93 -15.22 2.10 -4.79
N ASP A 94 -16.38 1.60 -4.34
CA ASP A 94 -16.56 1.02 -3.00
C ASP A 94 -15.98 1.86 -1.84
N ASN A 95 -16.26 3.17 -1.88
CA ASN A 95 -15.79 4.18 -0.91
C ASN A 95 -14.28 4.48 -0.93
N GLN A 96 -13.51 3.84 -1.80
CA GLN A 96 -12.11 4.16 -2.08
C GLN A 96 -12.02 5.15 -3.26
N LEU A 97 -11.08 6.09 -3.13
CA LEU A 97 -10.87 7.18 -4.08
C LEU A 97 -9.45 7.11 -4.63
N VAL A 98 -9.34 7.07 -5.95
CA VAL A 98 -8.08 7.11 -6.68
C VAL A 98 -8.07 8.37 -7.52
N ARG A 99 -7.07 9.23 -7.31
CA ARG A 99 -6.79 10.36 -8.19
C ARG A 99 -5.91 9.89 -9.32
N TYR A 100 -6.17 10.33 -10.54
CA TYR A 100 -5.38 9.94 -11.68
C TYR A 100 -5.22 11.06 -12.68
N ARG A 101 -4.11 11.04 -13.42
CA ARG A 101 -3.79 12.00 -14.47
C ARG A 101 -3.44 11.24 -15.74
N TRP A 102 -4.03 11.67 -16.84
CA TRP A 102 -3.84 11.05 -18.15
C TRP A 102 -3.32 12.08 -19.13
N GLU A 103 -2.10 11.84 -19.60
CA GLU A 103 -1.35 12.76 -20.45
C GLU A 103 -0.90 12.08 -21.74
N SER A 104 -0.77 12.87 -22.80
CA SER A 104 -0.14 12.50 -24.06
C SER A 104 1.01 13.45 -24.37
N TYR A 105 2.08 12.91 -24.95
CA TYR A 105 3.24 13.65 -25.39
C TYR A 105 3.60 13.20 -26.80
N GLU A 106 3.74 14.16 -27.71
CA GLU A 106 4.21 13.92 -29.08
C GLU A 106 5.68 14.30 -29.16
N SER A 107 6.53 13.33 -29.54
CA SER A 107 7.96 13.60 -29.72
C SER A 107 8.17 14.53 -30.91
N LEU A 108 9.04 15.53 -30.76
CA LEU A 108 9.48 16.37 -31.86
C LEU A 108 10.02 15.50 -33.02
N PRO A 109 9.72 15.85 -34.27
CA PRO A 109 10.23 15.13 -35.44
C PRO A 109 11.73 15.40 -35.55
N ASP A 110 12.54 14.52 -34.97
CA ASP A 110 13.97 14.44 -35.27
C ASP A 110 14.14 13.52 -36.48
N GLU A 111 15.02 13.90 -37.42
CA GLU A 111 15.14 13.59 -38.86
C GLU A 111 14.88 12.15 -39.38
N PHE A 112 14.55 11.16 -38.56
CA PHE A 112 14.51 9.74 -38.95
C PHE A 112 13.19 9.00 -38.74
N ASP A 113 12.17 9.55 -38.09
CA ASP A 113 10.94 8.77 -37.91
C ASP A 113 9.71 9.64 -37.63
N ASN A 114 8.56 9.19 -38.11
CA ASN A 114 7.27 9.85 -37.92
C ASN A 114 7.05 10.22 -36.45
N ALA A 115 6.40 11.36 -36.18
CA ALA A 115 6.07 11.78 -34.81
C ALA A 115 5.33 10.66 -34.07
N LYS A 116 5.94 10.15 -32.97
CA LYS A 116 5.35 9.07 -32.17
C LYS A 116 4.66 9.65 -30.96
N ILE A 117 3.37 9.41 -30.84
CA ILE A 117 2.58 9.81 -29.68
C ILE A 117 2.80 8.79 -28.56
N SER A 118 3.23 9.28 -27.41
CA SER A 118 3.37 8.53 -26.18
C SER A 118 2.29 8.95 -25.18
N TYR A 119 1.79 8.01 -24.39
CA TYR A 119 0.77 8.27 -23.38
C TYR A 119 1.26 7.85 -22.01
N ARG A 120 0.85 8.58 -20.98
CA ARG A 120 1.10 8.26 -19.58
C ARG A 120 -0.18 8.38 -18.78
N LEU A 121 -0.53 7.33 -18.04
CA LEU A 121 -1.57 7.36 -17.03
C LEU A 121 -0.89 7.17 -15.68
N CYS A 122 -1.09 8.09 -14.73
CA CYS A 122 -0.57 7.97 -13.37
C CYS A 122 -1.73 8.05 -12.39
N ALA A 123 -1.69 7.24 -11.34
CA ALA A 123 -2.76 7.17 -10.36
C ALA A 123 -2.22 7.07 -8.93
N THR A 124 -2.91 7.67 -7.97
CA THR A 124 -2.51 7.76 -6.57
C THR A 124 -3.72 7.72 -5.63
N GLN A 125 -3.52 7.20 -4.42
CA GLN A 125 -4.47 7.33 -3.31
C GLN A 125 -4.02 8.35 -2.25
N ASN A 126 -2.71 8.61 -2.14
CA ASN A 126 -2.12 9.41 -1.07
C ASN A 126 -1.34 10.65 -1.57
N GLN A 127 -1.24 10.85 -2.88
CA GLN A 127 -0.48 11.94 -3.53
C GLN A 127 1.02 11.95 -3.23
N GLN A 128 1.57 10.88 -2.65
CA GLN A 128 3.00 10.71 -2.42
C GLN A 128 3.61 9.72 -3.40
N GLN A 129 2.88 8.64 -3.69
CA GLN A 129 3.29 7.60 -4.61
C GLN A 129 2.27 7.48 -5.74
N TYR A 130 2.76 7.47 -6.97
CA TYR A 130 1.95 7.31 -8.16
C TYR A 130 2.29 5.99 -8.85
N LEU A 131 1.28 5.19 -9.14
CA LEU A 131 1.41 4.06 -10.03
C LEU A 131 1.15 4.55 -11.45
N CYS A 132 2.16 4.45 -12.31
CA CYS A 132 2.11 4.94 -13.68
C CYS A 132 2.18 3.81 -14.70
N TRP A 133 1.58 4.05 -15.86
CA TRP A 133 1.58 3.19 -17.04
C TRP A 133 1.93 4.03 -18.27
N TRP A 134 2.73 3.47 -19.15
CA TRP A 134 3.20 4.15 -20.36
C TRP A 134 2.83 3.36 -21.61
N TRP A 135 2.32 4.07 -22.61
CA TRP A 135 2.04 3.53 -23.93
C TRP A 135 2.77 4.31 -25.01
N ARG A 136 2.96 3.66 -26.15
CA ARG A 136 3.33 4.30 -27.41
C ARG A 136 2.42 3.78 -28.50
N GLU A 137 1.81 4.72 -29.24
CA GLU A 137 0.79 4.48 -30.27
C GLU A 137 -0.49 3.82 -29.71
N ASP A 138 -0.39 2.58 -29.25
CA ASP A 138 -1.42 1.81 -28.54
C ASP A 138 -0.85 0.69 -27.65
N ARG A 139 0.46 0.45 -27.70
CA ARG A 139 1.13 -0.65 -26.99
C ARG A 139 1.58 -0.19 -25.61
N LEU A 140 1.16 -0.94 -24.57
CA LEU A 140 1.68 -0.77 -23.22
C LEU A 140 3.16 -1.16 -23.20
N LEU A 141 4.03 -0.22 -22.82
CA LEU A 141 5.48 -0.41 -22.76
C LEU A 141 5.97 -0.78 -21.37
N ALA A 142 5.44 -0.09 -20.35
CA ALA A 142 5.92 -0.21 -18.99
C ALA A 142 4.84 0.16 -17.97
N SER A 143 5.03 -0.28 -16.73
CA SER A 143 4.27 0.16 -15.57
C SER A 143 5.13 0.12 -14.31
N GLY A 144 4.95 1.07 -13.39
CA GLY A 144 5.75 1.15 -12.18
C GLY A 144 5.36 2.28 -11.24
N TRP A 145 5.85 2.22 -10.02
CA TRP A 145 5.67 3.27 -9.02
C TRP A 145 6.69 4.40 -9.23
N VAL A 146 6.23 5.64 -9.14
CA VAL A 146 7.00 6.87 -9.33
C VAL A 146 6.69 7.84 -8.18
N SER A 147 7.68 8.61 -7.75
CA SER A 147 7.48 9.72 -6.81
C SER A 147 6.79 10.90 -7.49
N ALA A 148 6.17 11.77 -6.71
CA ALA A 148 5.58 13.02 -7.21
C ALA A 148 6.64 14.01 -7.78
N SER A 149 7.89 13.85 -7.34
CA SER A 149 8.99 14.80 -7.48
C SER A 149 10.20 14.30 -8.30
N ASP A 150 10.10 13.14 -8.95
CA ASP A 150 11.20 12.49 -9.70
C ASP A 150 11.08 12.70 -11.21
#